data_AF-A0A3E2NB22-F1
#
_entry.id   AF-A0A3E2NB22-F1
#
_cell.length_a   1.000
_cell.length_b   1.000
_cell.length_c   1.000
_cell.angle_alpha   90.00
_cell.angle_beta   90.00
_cell.angle_gamma   90.00
#
_symmetry.space_group_name_H-M   'P 1'
#
loop_
_entity.id
_entity.type
_entity.pdbx_description
1 polymer ?
#
loop_
_entity_poly.entity_id
_entity_poly.type
_entity_poly.pdbx_seq_one_letter_code
_entity_poly.pdbx_strand_id
1 'polypeptide(L)'
;MAYKVQKPCKICGKLYTPCSDCEHDNTAFHWRTVACSVECGQEYLQKVISARDIDNKSNTEATNRVKERKPNKSTSVNEKESEQIE
;
A
#
# COMPACT_ATOMS: atom_id res chain seq x y z
N MET A 1 7.18 -6.32 25.39
CA MET A 1 6.74 -7.24 24.32
C MET A 1 6.07 -6.42 23.22
N ALA A 2 6.54 -6.50 21.98
CA ALA A 2 5.86 -5.87 20.85
C ALA A 2 4.62 -6.70 20.51
N TYR A 3 3.44 -6.26 20.96
CA TYR A 3 2.18 -6.92 20.65
C TYR A 3 2.00 -6.85 19.13
N LYS A 4 2.04 -8.01 18.46
CA LYS A 4 1.70 -8.14 17.04
C LYS A 4 0.21 -7.82 16.91
N VAL A 5 -0.12 -6.55 16.71
CA VAL A 5 -1.49 -6.11 16.45
C VAL A 5 -1.93 -6.75 15.13
N GLN A 6 -2.86 -7.71 15.20
CA GLN A 6 -3.43 -8.32 14.01
C GLN A 6 -4.64 -7.51 13.56
N LYS A 7 -4.69 -7.15 12.27
CA LYS A 7 -5.82 -6.43 11.67
C LYS A 7 -6.53 -7.35 10.66
N PRO A 8 -7.85 -7.24 10.50
CA PRO A 8 -8.58 -7.99 9.47
C PRO A 8 -8.39 -7.35 8.09
N CYS A 9 -8.17 -8.16 7.06
CA CYS A 9 -8.11 -7.72 5.67
C CYS A 9 -9.48 -7.22 5.20
N LYS A 10 -9.51 -6.06 4.54
CA LYS A 10 -10.75 -5.45 4.03
C LYS A 10 -11.38 -6.17 2.83
N ILE A 11 -10.68 -7.10 2.20
CA ILE A 11 -11.17 -7.86 1.03
C ILE A 11 -11.60 -9.27 1.43
N CYS A 12 -10.72 -10.04 2.07
CA CYS A 12 -10.98 -11.44 2.41
C CYS A 12 -11.28 -11.70 3.89
N GLY A 13 -11.22 -10.70 4.76
CA GLY A 13 -11.51 -10.83 6.19
C GLY A 13 -10.44 -11.54 7.03
N LYS A 14 -9.38 -12.08 6.41
CA LYS A 14 -8.30 -12.79 7.12
C LYS A 14 -7.53 -11.85 8.05
N LEU A 15 -7.19 -12.36 9.23
CA LEU A 15 -6.29 -11.67 10.17
C LEU A 15 -4.86 -11.71 9.63
N TYR A 16 -4.19 -10.57 9.65
CA TYR A 16 -2.80 -10.45 9.22
C TYR A 16 -2.05 -9.43 10.07
N THR A 17 -0.72 -9.52 10.08
CA THR A 17 0.13 -8.51 10.72
C THR A 17 0.41 -7.38 9.72
N PRO A 18 -0.09 -6.15 9.95
CA PRO A 18 0.25 -5.01 9.13
C PRO A 18 1.71 -4.62 9.33
N CYS A 19 2.26 -3.93 8.34
CA CYS A 19 3.59 -3.35 8.42
C CYS A 19 3.56 -2.12 9.35
N SER A 20 4.34 -2.16 10.44
CA SER A 20 4.35 -1.09 11.46
C SER A 20 4.90 0.24 10.93
N ASP A 21 5.91 0.18 10.07
CA ASP A 21 6.53 1.37 9.47
C ASP A 21 5.64 1.98 8.38
N CYS A 22 4.94 1.12 7.64
CA CYS A 22 4.09 1.53 6.53
C CYS A 22 2.85 2.35 6.95
N GLU A 23 2.54 2.42 8.25
CA GLU A 23 1.46 3.27 8.78
C GLU A 23 1.92 4.74 8.97
N HIS A 24 3.22 4.97 9.14
CA HIS A 24 3.79 6.29 9.36
C HIS A 24 4.18 6.99 8.04
N ASP A 25 4.39 6.22 6.98
CA ASP A 25 4.77 6.73 5.67
C ASP A 25 3.53 7.15 4.87
N ASN A 26 3.31 8.46 4.76
CA ASN A 26 2.20 9.06 4.02
C ASN A 26 2.57 9.42 2.57
N THR A 27 3.79 9.09 2.15
CA THR A 27 4.31 9.45 0.83
C THR A 27 3.69 8.61 -0.29
N ALA A 28 3.32 7.36 0.01
CA ALA A 28 2.81 6.40 -0.96
C ALA A 28 1.68 5.54 -0.39
N PHE A 29 0.85 4.98 -1.27
CA PHE A 29 -0.19 4.04 -0.87
C PHE A 29 0.42 2.67 -0.51
N HIS A 30 0.46 2.35 0.78
CA HIS A 30 0.95 1.07 1.27
C HIS A 30 -0.20 0.06 1.46
N TRP A 31 -0.36 -0.88 0.52
CA TRP A 31 -1.41 -1.90 0.60
C TRP A 31 -1.38 -2.74 1.88
N ARG A 32 -0.20 -2.91 2.51
CA ARG A 32 0.00 -3.67 3.75
C ARG A 32 -0.73 -3.06 4.96
N THR A 33 -1.23 -1.83 4.89
CA THR A 33 -2.03 -1.23 5.97
C THR A 33 -3.50 -1.65 5.92
N VAL A 34 -3.97 -2.17 4.76
CA VAL A 34 -5.39 -2.50 4.51
C VAL A 34 -5.64 -3.95 4.08
N ALA A 35 -4.62 -4.62 3.53
CA ALA A 35 -4.75 -5.94 2.93
C ALA A 35 -3.63 -6.91 3.34
N CYS A 36 -3.95 -8.21 3.33
CA CYS A 36 -3.02 -9.27 3.67
C CYS A 36 -2.09 -9.68 2.52
N SER A 37 -2.45 -9.34 1.27
CA SER A 37 -1.67 -9.65 0.06
C SER A 37 -1.74 -8.50 -0.96
N VAL A 38 -0.82 -8.53 -1.92
CA VAL A 38 -0.78 -7.55 -3.03
C VAL A 38 -2.09 -7.60 -3.84
N GLU A 39 -2.59 -8.79 -4.13
CA GLU A 39 -3.83 -9.01 -4.89
C GLU A 39 -5.02 -8.33 -4.19
N CYS A 40 -5.21 -8.59 -2.90
CA CYS A 40 -6.24 -7.90 -2.10
C CYS A 40 -6.00 -6.38 -2.03
N GLY A 41 -4.75 -5.94 -2.03
CA GLY A 41 -4.38 -4.53 -2.07
C GLY A 41 -4.82 -3.84 -3.36
N GLN A 42 -4.64 -4.50 -4.50
CA GLN A 42 -5.05 -4.00 -5.82
C GLN A 42 -6.57 -3.93 -5.94
N GLU A 43 -7.29 -4.98 -5.51
CA GLU A 43 -8.75 -4.98 -5.48
C GLU A 43 -9.30 -3.85 -4.60
N TYR A 44 -8.70 -3.63 -3.43
CA TYR A 44 -9.07 -2.52 -2.55
C TYR A 44 -8.84 -1.16 -3.22
N LEU A 45 -7.67 -0.98 -3.83
CA LEU A 45 -7.34 0.28 -4.52
C LEU A 45 -8.30 0.56 -5.67
N GLN A 46 -8.64 -0.45 -6.48
CA GLN A 46 -9.64 -0.31 -7.56
C GLN A 46 -11.00 0.12 -7.02
N LYS A 47 -11.50 -0.53 -5.96
CA LYS A 47 -12.77 -0.15 -5.32
C LYS A 47 -12.77 1.29 -4.81
N VAL A 48 -11.66 1.73 -4.19
CA VAL A 48 -11.52 3.10 -3.68
C VAL A 48 -11.47 4.13 -4.82
N ILE A 49 -10.76 3.83 -5.90
CA ILE A 49 -10.71 4.71 -7.09
C ILE A 49 -12.12 4.83 -7.69
N SER A 50 -12.82 3.70 -7.91
CA SER A 50 -14.17 3.72 -8.45
C SER A 50 -15.16 4.47 -7.56
N ALA A 51 -15.11 4.29 -6.24
CA ALA A 51 -15.96 5.03 -5.31
C ALA A 51 -15.71 6.53 -5.40
N ARG A 52 -14.44 6.96 -5.36
CA ARG A 52 -14.07 8.38 -5.45
C ARG A 52 -14.40 9.01 -6.81
N ASP A 53 -14.38 8.24 -7.89
CA ASP A 53 -14.81 8.69 -9.22
C ASP A 53 -16.32 8.93 -9.27
N ILE A 54 -17.11 8.09 -8.58
CA ILE A 54 -18.57 8.24 -8.47
C ILE A 54 -18.93 9.51 -7.70
N ASP A 55 -18.24 9.80 -6.60
CA ASP A 55 -18.46 11.03 -5.82
C ASP A 55 -18.10 12.31 -6.59
N ASN A 56 -17.22 12.23 -7.59
CA ASN A 56 -16.91 13.37 -8.48
C ASN A 56 -17.86 13.45 -9.69
N LYS A 57 -18.68 12.43 -9.93
CA LYS A 57 -19.58 12.32 -11.08
C LYS A 57 -21.01 12.77 -10.81
N SER A 58 -21.18 13.81 -9.98
CA SER A 58 -22.23 14.79 -10.27
C SER A 58 -21.83 15.74 -11.41
N ASN A 59 -20.63 15.61 -12.00
CA ASN A 59 -20.31 16.26 -13.27
C ASN A 59 -19.24 15.48 -14.07
N THR A 60 -19.62 15.01 -15.26
CA THR A 60 -18.76 14.54 -16.38
C THR A 60 -18.12 13.14 -16.30
N GLU A 61 -18.87 12.17 -16.86
CA GLU A 61 -18.46 11.26 -17.94
C GLU A 61 -16.95 11.05 -18.18
N ALA A 62 -16.42 9.92 -17.69
CA ALA A 62 -15.77 8.91 -18.53
C ALA A 62 -14.55 9.39 -19.33
N THR A 63 -13.36 9.17 -18.76
CA THR A 63 -12.19 8.88 -19.59
C THR A 63 -11.29 7.85 -18.92
N ASN A 64 -11.32 6.65 -19.47
CA ASN A 64 -10.27 5.64 -19.32
C ASN A 64 -8.90 6.28 -19.61
N ARG A 65 -8.04 6.39 -18.59
CA ARG A 65 -6.58 6.41 -18.78
C ARG A 65 -5.92 5.61 -17.68
N VAL A 66 -5.82 4.30 -17.92
CA VAL A 66 -4.70 3.48 -17.43
C VAL A 66 -3.42 4.17 -17.91
N LYS A 67 -2.80 4.99 -17.05
CA LYS A 67 -1.38 5.29 -17.18
C LYS A 67 -0.66 4.18 -16.45
N GLU A 68 -0.28 3.17 -17.22
CA GLU A 68 0.84 2.28 -16.94
C GLU A 68 2.02 3.14 -16.45
N ARG A 69 2.23 3.19 -15.13
CA ARG A 69 3.45 3.73 -14.56
C ARG A 69 4.33 2.53 -14.23
N LYS A 70 5.35 2.35 -15.07
CA LYS A 70 6.46 1.42 -14.89
C LYS A 70 6.95 1.44 -13.43
N PRO A 71 7.33 0.29 -12.84
CA PRO A 71 7.97 0.27 -11.53
C PRO A 71 9.27 1.06 -11.60
N ASN A 72 9.30 2.22 -10.96
CA ASN A 72 10.52 3.01 -10.87
C ASN A 72 11.38 2.38 -9.77
N LYS A 73 12.41 1.64 -10.22
CA LYS A 73 13.52 1.20 -9.41
C LYS A 73 14.28 2.44 -8.96
N SER A 74 14.14 2.80 -7.69
CA SER A 74 15.06 3.71 -7.02
C SER A 74 15.55 3.04 -5.74
N THR A 75 16.68 2.33 -5.91
CA THR A 75 17.89 2.44 -5.06
C THR A 75 17.99 3.87 -4.50
N SER A 76 18.39 4.18 -3.28
CA SER A 76 19.36 3.66 -2.29
C SER A 76 19.05 4.45 -0.99
N VAL A 77 19.58 4.23 0.20
CA VAL A 77 20.97 4.43 0.64
C VAL A 77 21.10 3.90 2.09
N ASN A 78 22.22 3.24 2.39
CA ASN A 78 23.01 3.08 3.63
C ASN A 78 22.34 3.10 5.02
N GLU A 79 22.82 2.40 6.04
CA GLU A 79 24.18 2.44 6.59
C GLU A 79 24.31 1.45 7.77
N LYS A 80 25.54 1.27 8.25
CA LYS A 80 26.03 0.64 9.50
C LYS A 80 26.70 -0.72 9.27
N GLU A 81 28.01 -0.74 9.05
CA GLU A 81 29.07 -0.57 10.06
C GLU A 81 29.14 -1.80 10.97
N SER A 82 30.22 -2.57 10.78
CA SER A 82 30.83 -3.34 11.86
C SER A 82 32.27 -3.67 11.46
N GLU A 83 33.17 -3.08 12.25
CA GLU A 83 34.60 -3.32 12.39
C GLU A 83 34.97 -4.81 12.53
N GLN A 84 36.20 -5.15 12.11
CA GLN A 84 37.22 -5.97 12.81
C GLN A 84 38.32 -6.34 11.78
N ILE A 85 39.50 -5.71 11.80
CA ILE A 85 40.72 -6.06 12.58
C ILE A 85 41.17 -7.51 12.34
N GLU A 86 42.24 -7.70 11.57
CA GLU A 86 43.55 -8.25 11.99
C GLU A 86 44.58 -8.12 10.85
#